data_AF-A0A9D7EPF0-F1
#
_entry.id   AF-A0A9D7EPF0-F1
#
_cell.length_a   1.000
_cell.length_b   1.000
_cell.length_c   1.000
_cell.angle_alpha   90.00
_cell.angle_beta   90.00
_cell.angle_gamma   90.00
#
_symmetry.space_group_name_H-M   'P 1'
#
loop_
_entity.id
_entity.type
_entity.pdbx_description
1 polymer ?
#
loop_
_entity_poly.entity_id
_entity_poly.type
_entity_poly.pdbx_seq_one_letter_code
_entity_poly.pdbx_strand_id
1 'polypeptide(L)'
;MEEVASSVGLGWSITSAGAVSRAIRGRADDTYAGSYIGYIHLPDFDPATVTYDSAFNYAKNKHDGQPDIYSVNVAGISAQFYINKSKKVVFVEKTDLKIEPVFSGYEIIAFELKDTNGRLYYFNVKEKSKCTPISDSSSEVDEFSTSSWYLTKIVSEYGKEIVSFTYQSGDEFETKQYLRSTYQHIDYNFGDEQMAFDESADSWSTLLNKKVTLQKIQFAGGEIDFIVSDSNRYDLSGDKYLKQVVVKNLIGDTVKNFVFYHSYFGPTGTIHQGQGAPTYGYGGEYRLKLDSLKDRSRTQNSLNYGFVYDTSHFLPDRLWTFATDHWGFYNGKTTNTGWEGKQGKILYRQSCTAT
;
A
#
# COMPACT_ATOMS: atom_id res chain seq x y z
N MET A 1 0.86 4.98 -15.17
CA MET A 1 1.24 3.77 -15.92
C MET A 1 1.72 2.68 -14.99
N GLU A 2 2.56 3.01 -14.01
CA GLU A 2 2.91 2.09 -12.91
C GLU A 2 1.71 1.76 -12.00
N GLU A 3 0.63 2.54 -12.08
CA GLU A 3 -0.61 2.30 -11.34
C GLU A 3 -1.12 0.87 -11.56
N VAL A 4 -1.19 0.14 -10.45
CA VAL A 4 -1.85 -1.16 -10.36
C VAL A 4 -3.31 -0.89 -10.02
N ALA A 5 -4.23 -1.48 -10.80
CA ALA A 5 -5.66 -1.28 -10.57
C ALA A 5 -6.08 -1.75 -9.18
N SER A 6 -7.06 -1.07 -8.57
CA SER A 6 -7.69 -1.56 -7.34
C SER A 6 -8.51 -2.82 -7.62
N SER A 7 -9.11 -3.42 -6.58
CA SER A 7 -10.06 -4.53 -6.76
C SER A 7 -11.35 -4.11 -7.50
N VAL A 8 -11.58 -2.82 -7.72
CA VAL A 8 -12.74 -2.28 -8.44
C VAL A 8 -12.39 -2.01 -9.91
N GLY A 9 -11.14 -1.70 -10.22
CA GLY A 9 -10.69 -1.36 -11.57
C GLY A 9 -9.67 -0.22 -11.58
N LEU A 10 -8.99 -0.04 -12.71
CA LEU A 10 -8.02 1.03 -12.91
C LEU A 10 -8.69 2.41 -12.77
N GLY A 11 -8.10 3.31 -11.99
CA GLY A 11 -8.68 4.63 -11.69
C GLY A 11 -9.96 4.60 -10.85
N TRP A 12 -10.45 3.41 -10.46
CA TRP A 12 -11.58 3.25 -9.56
C TRP A 12 -11.09 2.83 -8.19
N SER A 13 -11.71 3.34 -7.15
CA SER A 13 -11.52 2.84 -5.80
C SER A 13 -12.84 2.93 -5.03
N ILE A 14 -13.00 2.02 -4.07
CA ILE A 14 -13.96 2.20 -2.99
C ILE A 14 -13.12 2.55 -1.78
N THR A 15 -13.30 3.76 -1.27
CA THR A 15 -12.62 4.19 -0.05
C THR A 15 -12.98 3.21 1.06
N SER A 16 -11.96 2.62 1.68
CA SER A 16 -12.14 1.62 2.73
C SER A 16 -12.82 2.23 3.94
N ALA A 17 -13.34 1.38 4.83
CA ALA A 17 -13.97 1.78 6.08
C ALA A 17 -13.08 2.69 6.96
N GLY A 18 -11.76 2.52 6.83
CA GLY A 18 -10.74 3.29 7.49
C GLY A 18 -9.55 2.40 7.85
N ALA A 19 -8.37 3.01 7.90
CA ALA A 19 -7.14 2.33 8.27
C ALA A 19 -6.14 3.31 8.91
N VAL A 20 -5.22 2.76 9.68
CA VAL A 20 -3.92 3.36 9.96
C VAL A 20 -2.90 2.70 9.05
N SER A 21 -2.26 3.47 8.17
CA SER A 21 -1.26 2.99 7.21
C SER A 21 0.11 3.56 7.57
N ARG A 22 1.16 2.79 7.28
CA ARG A 22 2.55 3.07 7.65
C ARG A 22 3.44 3.17 6.43
N ALA A 23 4.18 4.26 6.36
CA ALA A 23 5.33 4.42 5.48
C ALA A 23 6.61 4.08 6.24
N ILE A 24 7.23 2.96 5.90
CA ILE A 24 8.47 2.50 6.54
C ILE A 24 9.65 3.36 6.06
N ARG A 25 10.46 3.87 6.99
CA ARG A 25 11.62 4.74 6.70
C ARG A 25 12.95 4.08 7.05
N GLY A 26 13.22 2.94 6.43
CA GLY A 26 14.38 2.12 6.74
C GLY A 26 13.91 0.71 7.09
N ARG A 27 13.83 0.41 8.38
CA ARG A 27 13.31 -0.86 8.90
C ARG A 27 12.03 -0.58 9.67
N ALA A 28 11.16 -1.58 9.75
CA ALA A 28 9.95 -1.46 10.56
C ALA A 28 10.30 -1.31 12.05
N ASP A 29 9.83 -0.23 12.65
CA ASP A 29 9.96 0.12 14.06
C ASP A 29 9.60 -0.97 15.12
N ASP A 30 8.80 -1.99 14.79
CA ASP A 30 8.08 -2.84 15.76
C ASP A 30 8.33 -4.37 15.59
N THR A 31 9.50 -4.79 15.11
CA THR A 31 9.80 -6.17 14.69
C THR A 31 10.60 -7.06 15.67
N TYR A 32 11.56 -6.55 16.44
CA TYR A 32 12.37 -7.34 17.39
C TYR A 32 13.09 -6.47 18.44
N ALA A 33 13.76 -7.10 19.41
CA ALA A 33 14.62 -6.40 20.38
C ALA A 33 15.82 -5.76 19.63
N GLY A 34 15.66 -4.48 19.25
CA GLY A 34 16.60 -3.76 18.38
C GLY A 34 15.91 -3.02 17.23
N SER A 35 14.67 -3.37 16.88
CA SER A 35 13.82 -2.54 16.05
C SER A 35 13.28 -1.39 16.90
N TYR A 36 13.81 -0.20 16.64
CA TYR A 36 13.33 1.16 16.85
C TYR A 36 12.55 1.61 18.11
N ILE A 37 11.72 0.77 18.73
CA ILE A 37 11.19 1.09 20.07
C ILE A 37 12.30 1.03 21.14
N GLY A 38 13.50 0.57 20.77
CA GLY A 38 14.76 0.78 21.47
C GLY A 38 15.57 1.94 20.87
N TYR A 39 15.09 3.17 21.05
CA TYR A 39 15.68 4.40 20.50
C TYR A 39 16.89 4.90 21.33
N ILE A 40 17.85 4.00 21.55
CA ILE A 40 19.14 4.22 22.21
C ILE A 40 20.18 3.74 21.19
N HIS A 41 20.33 4.39 20.06
CA HIS A 41 21.22 5.51 19.87
C HIS A 41 20.84 6.08 18.50
N LEU A 42 20.47 7.34 18.37
CA LEU A 42 21.34 8.14 17.54
C LEU A 42 22.41 8.48 18.56
N PRO A 43 23.70 8.12 18.38
CA PRO A 43 24.70 8.75 19.22
C PRO A 43 24.39 10.24 19.15
N ASP A 44 24.46 10.96 20.27
CA ASP A 44 24.83 12.37 20.15
C ASP A 44 26.01 12.32 19.18
N PHE A 45 25.86 12.88 17.98
CA PHE A 45 26.90 12.88 16.97
C PHE A 45 27.98 13.82 17.50
N ASP A 46 28.63 13.39 18.57
CA ASP A 46 29.84 13.93 19.09
C ASP A 46 30.92 13.37 18.18
N PRO A 47 31.51 14.21 17.31
CA PRO A 47 32.56 13.77 16.40
C PRO A 47 33.74 13.12 17.14
N ALA A 48 33.86 13.32 18.46
CA ALA A 48 34.89 12.73 19.29
C ALA A 48 34.63 11.26 19.71
N THR A 49 33.39 10.75 19.60
CA THR A 49 33.03 9.38 20.08
C THR A 49 32.42 8.48 19.01
N VAL A 50 31.98 9.04 17.87
CA VAL A 50 31.42 8.27 16.75
C VAL A 50 32.53 7.48 16.04
N THR A 51 32.53 6.16 16.21
CA THR A 51 33.39 5.27 15.42
C THR A 51 32.85 5.13 13.99
N TYR A 52 33.73 4.94 13.01
CA TYR A 52 33.39 4.66 11.61
C TYR A 52 32.32 3.58 11.47
N ASP A 53 32.40 2.53 12.30
CA ASP A 53 31.45 1.41 12.33
C ASP A 53 30.00 1.83 12.60
N SER A 54 29.79 2.82 13.46
CA SER A 54 28.43 3.28 13.80
C SER A 54 27.76 3.99 12.62
N ALA A 55 28.46 4.94 11.97
CA ALA A 55 27.97 5.62 10.77
C ALA A 55 27.79 4.65 9.59
N PHE A 56 28.72 3.69 9.44
CA PHE A 56 28.64 2.64 8.44
C PHE A 56 27.41 1.72 8.64
N ASN A 57 27.05 1.41 9.89
CA ASN A 57 25.86 0.61 10.17
C ASN A 57 24.53 1.32 9.85
N TYR A 58 24.43 2.65 10.03
CA TYR A 58 23.27 3.40 9.52
C TYR A 58 23.25 3.47 7.98
N ALA A 59 24.42 3.57 7.34
CA ALA A 59 24.53 3.61 5.88
C ALA A 59 24.17 2.26 5.24
N LYS A 60 24.43 1.15 5.94
CA LYS A 60 24.11 -0.22 5.52
C LYS A 60 22.75 -0.74 6.01
N ASN A 61 21.85 0.12 6.48
CA ASN A 61 20.53 -0.27 7.02
C ASN A 61 20.56 -1.27 8.20
N LYS A 62 21.71 -1.40 8.89
CA LYS A 62 21.82 -2.21 10.12
C LYS A 62 21.26 -1.47 11.33
N HIS A 63 21.23 -0.14 11.28
CA HIS A 63 20.56 0.71 12.26
C HIS A 63 19.61 1.68 11.55
N ASP A 64 18.44 1.87 12.13
CA ASP A 64 17.48 2.86 11.66
C ASP A 64 17.65 4.18 12.43
N GLY A 65 17.65 5.28 11.68
CA GLY A 65 17.82 6.64 12.20
C GLY A 65 16.57 7.51 12.08
N GLN A 66 15.47 7.01 11.51
CA GLN A 66 14.27 7.82 11.24
C GLN A 66 12.99 7.07 11.60
N PRO A 67 11.99 7.78 12.18
CA PRO A 67 10.79 7.10 12.62
C PRO A 67 9.90 6.79 11.43
N ASP A 68 9.18 5.69 11.52
CA ASP A 68 8.12 5.41 10.57
C ASP A 68 7.02 6.48 10.67
N ILE A 69 6.46 6.83 9.52
CA ILE A 69 5.36 7.78 9.44
C ILE A 69 4.06 6.99 9.29
N TYR A 70 3.12 7.27 10.16
CA TYR A 70 1.79 6.71 10.14
C TYR A 70 0.79 7.75 9.65
N SER A 71 -0.22 7.29 8.93
CA SER A 71 -1.35 8.08 8.47
C SER A 71 -2.64 7.37 8.85
N VAL A 72 -3.61 8.10 9.38
CA VAL A 72 -4.95 7.58 9.62
C VAL A 72 -5.93 8.21 8.65
N ASN A 73 -6.87 7.41 8.15
CA ASN A 73 -8.05 7.88 7.45
C ASN A 73 -9.26 7.09 7.94
N VAL A 74 -10.26 7.77 8.53
CA VAL A 74 -11.48 7.12 8.99
C VAL A 74 -12.62 8.14 9.12
N ALA A 75 -13.80 7.85 8.56
CA ALA A 75 -15.00 8.68 8.75
C ALA A 75 -14.79 10.20 8.53
N GLY A 76 -13.95 10.58 7.56
CA GLY A 76 -13.59 11.98 7.26
C GLY A 76 -12.48 12.57 8.13
N ILE A 77 -12.00 11.83 9.13
CA ILE A 77 -10.82 12.17 9.94
C ILE A 77 -9.57 11.74 9.18
N SER A 78 -8.60 12.64 9.08
CA SER A 78 -7.26 12.29 8.61
C SER A 78 -6.20 12.98 9.45
N ALA A 79 -5.12 12.27 9.74
CA ALA A 79 -3.95 12.82 10.43
C ALA A 79 -2.69 12.01 10.08
N GLN A 80 -1.54 12.66 10.16
CA GLN A 80 -0.24 12.03 10.11
C GLN A 80 0.46 12.14 11.46
N PHE A 81 1.17 11.09 11.86
CA PHE A 81 1.87 11.03 13.12
C PHE A 81 3.05 10.06 13.06
N TYR A 82 3.92 10.14 14.06
CA TYR A 82 4.96 9.15 14.32
C TYR A 82 4.92 8.74 15.79
N ILE A 83 5.56 7.62 16.12
CA ILE A 83 5.67 7.14 17.49
C ILE A 83 7.06 7.50 18.02
N ASN A 84 7.11 8.24 19.12
CA ASN A 84 8.37 8.63 19.73
C ASN A 84 8.95 7.52 20.63
N LYS A 85 10.16 7.77 21.15
CA LYS A 85 10.91 6.86 22.03
C LYS A 85 10.12 6.39 23.27
N SER A 86 9.21 7.22 23.76
CA SER A 86 8.37 6.93 24.92
C SER A 86 7.10 6.17 24.57
N LYS A 87 7.01 5.59 23.35
CA LYS A 87 5.82 4.92 22.81
C LYS A 87 4.60 5.85 22.75
N LYS A 88 4.81 7.15 22.56
CA LYS A 88 3.73 8.14 22.45
C LYS A 88 3.61 8.66 21.02
N VAL A 89 2.37 8.83 20.59
CA VAL A 89 2.04 9.45 19.31
C VAL A 89 2.42 10.93 19.35
N VAL A 90 3.11 11.37 18.31
CA VAL A 90 3.38 12.78 18.03
C VAL A 90 2.81 13.10 16.66
N PHE A 91 1.80 13.97 16.63
CA PHE A 91 1.18 14.38 15.38
C PHE A 91 2.08 15.35 14.60
N VAL A 92 2.06 15.22 13.28
CA VAL A 92 2.73 16.15 12.36
C VAL A 92 2.02 17.50 12.37
N GLU A 93 0.68 17.48 12.38
CA GLU A 93 -0.16 18.67 12.48
C GLU A 93 -0.84 18.75 13.84
N LYS A 94 -1.08 19.96 14.35
CA LYS A 94 -1.75 20.14 15.64
C LYS A 94 -3.21 19.68 15.52
N THR A 95 -3.62 18.79 16.41
CA THR A 95 -4.97 18.22 16.44
C THR A 95 -5.37 17.85 17.86
N ASP A 96 -6.68 17.83 18.13
CA ASP A 96 -7.27 17.38 19.39
C ASP A 96 -7.60 15.87 19.37
N LEU A 97 -7.26 15.18 18.28
CA LEU A 97 -7.37 13.73 18.18
C LEU A 97 -6.46 13.06 19.21
N LYS A 98 -6.91 11.92 19.74
CA LYS A 98 -6.08 11.05 20.57
C LYS A 98 -5.92 9.71 19.85
N ILE A 99 -4.68 9.33 19.55
CA ILE A 99 -4.35 8.01 18.99
C ILE A 99 -3.42 7.29 19.96
N GLU A 100 -3.74 6.04 20.27
CA GLU A 100 -2.99 5.19 21.18
C GLU A 100 -2.64 3.86 20.49
N PRO A 101 -1.35 3.61 20.18
CA PRO A 101 -0.90 2.29 19.74
C PRO A 101 -0.98 1.27 20.88
N VAL A 102 -1.42 0.06 20.56
CA VAL A 102 -1.45 -1.09 21.45
C VAL A 102 -0.31 -2.02 21.10
N PHE A 103 0.55 -2.30 22.07
CA PHE A 103 1.75 -3.12 21.87
C PHE A 103 1.61 -4.51 22.49
N SER A 104 2.13 -5.51 21.80
CA SER A 104 2.45 -6.83 22.37
C SER A 104 3.97 -7.01 22.33
N GLY A 105 4.64 -6.77 23.45
CA GLY A 105 6.09 -6.64 23.49
C GLY A 105 6.57 -5.42 22.71
N TYR A 106 7.20 -5.67 21.55
CA TYR A 106 7.62 -4.63 20.61
C TYR A 106 6.65 -4.45 19.45
N GLU A 107 5.83 -5.45 19.11
CA GLU A 107 4.94 -5.38 17.95
C GLU A 107 3.76 -4.45 18.22
N ILE A 108 3.42 -3.59 17.25
CA ILE A 108 2.16 -2.83 17.26
C ILE A 108 1.06 -3.76 16.75
N ILE A 109 0.17 -4.16 17.64
CA ILE A 109 -0.91 -5.09 17.32
C ILE A 109 -2.22 -4.37 16.97
N ALA A 110 -2.40 -3.13 17.42
CA ALA A 110 -3.58 -2.34 17.15
C ALA A 110 -3.34 -0.83 17.33
N PHE A 111 -4.30 -0.03 16.85
CA PHE A 111 -4.46 1.37 17.21
C PHE A 111 -5.86 1.64 17.73
N GLU A 112 -5.96 2.53 18.71
CA GLU A 112 -7.21 3.09 19.20
C GLU A 112 -7.21 4.61 18.95
N LEU A 113 -8.23 5.10 18.24
CA LEU A 113 -8.41 6.52 17.98
C LEU A 113 -9.66 7.00 18.70
N LYS A 114 -9.55 8.13 19.41
CA LYS A 114 -10.67 8.90 19.94
C LYS A 114 -10.79 10.22 19.19
N ASP A 115 -11.97 10.46 18.61
CA ASP A 115 -12.26 11.72 17.92
C ASP A 115 -12.65 12.84 18.89
N THR A 116 -12.82 14.05 18.37
CA THR A 116 -13.22 15.23 19.14
C THR A 116 -14.65 15.16 19.67
N ASN A 117 -15.48 14.25 19.14
CA ASN A 117 -16.86 14.01 19.58
C ASN A 117 -16.92 12.88 20.64
N GLY A 118 -15.79 12.27 20.98
CA GLY A 118 -15.69 11.19 21.95
C GLY A 118 -15.96 9.79 21.39
N ARG A 119 -16.14 9.63 20.07
CA ARG A 119 -16.26 8.31 19.44
C ARG A 119 -14.91 7.60 19.42
N LEU A 120 -14.95 6.29 19.53
CA LEU A 120 -13.78 5.43 19.53
C LEU A 120 -13.76 4.56 18.27
N TYR A 121 -12.58 4.48 17.68
CA TYR A 121 -12.29 3.72 16.46
C TYR A 121 -11.14 2.76 16.76
N TYR A 122 -11.34 1.48 16.46
CA TYR A 122 -10.37 0.44 16.78
C TYR A 122 -9.85 -0.20 15.50
N PHE A 123 -8.53 -0.30 15.38
CA PHE A 123 -7.85 -0.82 14.20
C PHE A 123 -6.97 -1.99 14.60
N ASN A 124 -7.32 -3.22 14.25
CA ASN A 124 -6.60 -4.41 14.70
C ASN A 124 -6.53 -5.57 13.69
N VAL A 125 -7.02 -5.38 12.47
CA VAL A 125 -6.77 -6.32 11.36
C VAL A 125 -5.56 -5.83 10.59
N LYS A 126 -4.53 -6.67 10.48
CA LYS A 126 -3.23 -6.30 9.90
C LYS A 126 -3.12 -6.73 8.45
N GLU A 127 -2.67 -5.81 7.61
CA GLU A 127 -2.08 -6.12 6.31
C GLU A 127 -0.56 -6.04 6.43
N LYS A 128 0.12 -6.96 5.76
CA LYS A 128 1.58 -7.04 5.81
C LYS A 128 2.16 -6.98 4.41
N SER A 129 3.35 -6.42 4.32
CA SER A 129 4.13 -6.41 3.09
C SER A 129 5.58 -6.76 3.38
N LYS A 130 6.23 -7.35 2.39
CA LYS A 130 7.66 -7.66 2.40
C LYS A 130 8.25 -7.07 1.12
N CYS A 131 9.26 -6.22 1.27
CA CYS A 131 9.98 -5.63 0.15
C CYS A 131 11.31 -6.39 0.00
N THR A 132 11.64 -6.83 -1.21
CA THR A 132 12.91 -7.49 -1.51
C THR A 132 13.60 -6.82 -2.69
N PRO A 133 14.77 -6.19 -2.49
CA PRO A 133 15.57 -5.66 -3.58
C PRO A 133 16.20 -6.81 -4.37
N ILE A 134 16.15 -6.72 -5.70
CA ILE A 134 16.66 -7.74 -6.63
C ILE A 134 18.18 -7.62 -6.84
N SER A 135 18.80 -6.52 -6.43
CA SER A 135 20.20 -6.19 -6.76
C SER A 135 21.24 -6.52 -5.70
N ASP A 136 20.88 -7.03 -4.52
CA ASP A 136 21.85 -7.29 -3.45
C ASP A 136 21.89 -8.78 -3.07
N SER A 137 23.06 -9.39 -3.23
CA SER A 137 23.40 -10.72 -2.71
C SER A 137 23.63 -10.72 -1.20
N SER A 138 22.94 -9.83 -0.47
CA SER A 138 23.04 -9.72 0.98
C SER A 138 21.98 -10.59 1.65
N SER A 139 22.45 -11.50 2.50
CA SER A 139 21.71 -12.48 3.26
C SER A 139 20.89 -11.93 4.44
N GLU A 140 20.33 -10.72 4.33
CA GLU A 140 19.30 -10.26 5.28
C GLU A 140 17.95 -10.77 4.82
N VAL A 141 17.31 -11.57 5.68
CA VAL A 141 15.97 -12.10 5.43
C VAL A 141 14.99 -10.93 5.51
N ASP A 142 14.52 -10.43 4.38
CA ASP A 142 13.40 -9.50 4.37
C ASP A 142 12.19 -10.19 5.00
N GLU A 143 11.69 -9.67 6.12
CA GLU A 143 10.52 -10.22 6.81
C GLU A 143 9.27 -9.40 6.51
N PHE A 144 8.11 -10.05 6.63
CA PHE A 144 6.83 -9.36 6.53
C PHE A 144 6.68 -8.36 7.67
N SER A 145 6.55 -7.09 7.32
CA SER A 145 6.24 -6.01 8.25
C SER A 145 4.78 -5.58 8.09
N THR A 146 4.15 -5.16 9.19
CA THR A 146 2.77 -4.64 9.13
C THR A 146 2.76 -3.27 8.45
N SER A 147 2.04 -3.17 7.33
CA SER A 147 1.91 -1.95 6.53
C SER A 147 0.65 -1.16 6.91
N SER A 148 -0.42 -1.85 7.32
CA SER A 148 -1.68 -1.20 7.68
C SER A 148 -2.43 -1.97 8.78
N TRP A 149 -3.19 -1.23 9.59
CA TRP A 149 -4.17 -1.72 10.57
C TRP A 149 -5.54 -1.21 10.17
N TYR A 150 -6.44 -2.10 9.78
CA TYR A 150 -7.80 -1.78 9.32
C TYR A 150 -8.78 -1.65 10.48
N LEU A 151 -9.73 -0.73 10.31
CA LEU A 151 -10.82 -0.46 11.25
C LEU A 151 -11.69 -1.70 11.44
N THR A 152 -11.92 -2.12 12.68
CA THR A 152 -12.78 -3.27 13.00
C THR A 152 -14.02 -2.94 13.78
N LYS A 153 -14.04 -1.84 14.52
CA LYS A 153 -15.24 -1.38 15.21
C LYS A 153 -15.24 0.12 15.44
N ILE A 154 -16.45 0.69 15.44
CA ILE A 154 -16.74 2.05 15.88
C ILE A 154 -17.66 1.96 17.10
N VAL A 155 -17.27 2.67 18.15
CA VAL A 155 -17.98 2.73 19.42
C VAL A 155 -18.39 4.17 19.68
N SER A 156 -19.64 4.36 20.06
CA SER A 156 -20.19 5.66 20.47
C SER A 156 -19.50 6.20 21.72
N GLU A 157 -19.70 7.49 21.97
CA GLU A 157 -19.24 8.19 23.16
C GLU A 157 -19.74 7.58 24.49
N TYR A 158 -20.81 6.77 24.44
CA TYR A 158 -21.40 6.05 25.58
C TYR A 158 -20.91 4.60 25.72
N GLY A 159 -19.93 4.17 24.91
CA GLY A 159 -19.37 2.82 24.98
C GLY A 159 -20.18 1.74 24.25
N LYS A 160 -21.25 2.10 23.54
CA LYS A 160 -22.01 1.17 22.69
C LYS A 160 -21.34 1.03 21.33
N GLU A 161 -21.02 -0.20 20.92
CA GLU A 161 -20.60 -0.53 19.55
C GLU A 161 -21.75 -0.25 18.56
N ILE A 162 -21.46 0.52 17.52
CA ILE A 162 -22.45 0.97 16.54
C ILE A 162 -22.20 0.44 15.14
N VAL A 163 -20.95 0.11 14.81
CA VAL A 163 -20.56 -0.50 13.54
C VAL A 163 -19.40 -1.46 13.76
N SER A 164 -19.44 -2.62 13.13
CA SER A 164 -18.35 -3.60 13.09
C SER A 164 -17.96 -3.96 11.65
N PHE A 165 -16.70 -4.34 11.47
CA PHE A 165 -16.11 -4.65 10.17
C PHE A 165 -15.39 -6.00 10.25
N THR A 166 -15.70 -6.88 9.30
CA THR A 166 -15.05 -8.20 9.18
C THR A 166 -14.27 -8.25 7.89
N TYR A 167 -13.08 -8.81 7.96
CA TYR A 167 -12.16 -8.94 6.85
C TYR A 167 -11.83 -10.42 6.60
N GLN A 168 -11.54 -10.74 5.36
CA GLN A 168 -11.00 -12.03 4.95
C GLN A 168 -9.55 -11.85 4.48
N SER A 169 -8.69 -12.79 4.85
CA SER A 169 -7.32 -12.84 4.33
C SER A 169 -7.36 -13.25 2.85
N GLY A 170 -6.59 -12.54 2.02
CA GLY A 170 -6.31 -12.97 0.65
C GLY A 170 -5.10 -13.88 0.57
N ASP A 171 -4.87 -14.43 -0.63
CA ASP A 171 -3.60 -15.08 -0.94
C ASP A 171 -2.48 -14.05 -1.03
N GLU A 172 -1.24 -14.51 -0.83
CA GLU A 172 -0.07 -13.67 -1.09
C GLU A 172 0.00 -13.34 -2.59
N PHE A 173 0.25 -12.07 -2.91
CA PHE A 173 0.50 -11.66 -4.30
C PHE A 173 1.69 -10.71 -4.40
N GLU A 174 2.32 -10.75 -5.56
CA GLU A 174 3.50 -9.96 -5.85
C GLU A 174 3.14 -8.72 -6.68
N THR A 175 3.68 -7.58 -6.28
CA THR A 175 3.74 -6.36 -7.09
C THR A 175 5.21 -5.99 -7.27
N LYS A 176 5.59 -5.61 -8.49
CA LYS A 176 6.96 -5.18 -8.79
C LYS A 176 7.00 -3.67 -8.99
N GLN A 177 8.03 -3.05 -8.43
CA GLN A 177 8.32 -1.64 -8.62
C GLN A 177 9.74 -1.50 -9.18
N TYR A 178 9.86 -0.67 -10.20
CA TYR A 178 11.16 -0.27 -10.76
C TYR A 178 11.70 0.92 -9.99
N LEU A 179 12.93 0.83 -9.49
CA LEU A 179 13.60 1.93 -8.81
C LEU A 179 14.97 2.15 -9.43
N ARG A 180 15.09 3.22 -10.21
CA ARG A 180 16.41 3.70 -10.63
C ARG A 180 17.01 4.53 -9.51
N SER A 181 18.12 4.05 -8.97
CA SER A 181 18.88 4.77 -7.95
C SER A 181 20.23 5.21 -8.50
N THR A 182 20.47 6.51 -8.48
CA THR A 182 21.79 7.07 -8.80
C THR A 182 22.51 7.37 -7.49
N TYR A 183 23.64 6.71 -7.25
CA TYR A 183 24.47 7.00 -6.08
C TYR A 183 25.85 7.44 -6.55
N GLN A 184 26.45 8.38 -5.83
CA GLN A 184 27.83 8.78 -6.04
C GLN A 184 28.68 8.06 -4.99
N HIS A 185 29.57 7.19 -5.44
CA HIS A 185 30.62 6.67 -4.58
C HIS A 185 31.71 7.73 -4.46
N ILE A 186 31.94 8.21 -3.23
CA ILE A 186 33.11 9.03 -2.90
C ILE A 186 34.06 8.13 -2.12
N ASP A 187 35.05 7.58 -2.81
CA ASP A 187 36.15 6.87 -2.16
C ASP A 187 37.11 7.91 -1.58
N TYR A 188 37.18 7.96 -0.25
CA TYR A 188 38.18 8.77 0.45
C TYR A 188 39.43 7.90 0.70
N ASN A 189 40.37 7.90 -0.24
CA ASN A 189 41.72 7.46 0.05
C ASN A 189 42.46 8.63 0.72
N PHE A 190 42.88 8.45 1.98
CA PHE A 190 43.74 9.42 2.65
C PHE A 190 45.07 9.51 1.88
N GLY A 191 45.21 10.53 1.01
CA GLY A 191 46.50 10.91 0.43
C GLY A 191 46.55 11.17 -1.07
N ASP A 192 45.49 10.92 -1.85
CA ASP A 192 45.51 11.19 -3.29
C ASP A 192 44.20 11.80 -3.82
N GLU A 193 44.32 12.61 -4.87
CA GLU A 193 43.24 13.41 -5.45
C GLU A 193 42.05 12.55 -5.94
N GLN A 194 40.86 13.14 -5.81
CA GLN A 194 39.53 12.56 -6.01
C GLN A 194 39.38 11.71 -7.28
N MET A 195 38.74 10.54 -7.12
CA MET A 195 37.96 9.91 -8.20
C MET A 195 36.50 9.76 -7.73
N ALA A 196 35.63 10.65 -8.20
CA ALA A 196 34.19 10.47 -8.07
C ALA A 196 33.71 9.61 -9.24
N PHE A 197 33.20 8.41 -8.96
CA PHE A 197 32.50 7.61 -9.96
C PHE A 197 31.00 7.88 -9.85
N ASP A 198 30.40 8.31 -10.96
CA ASP A 198 28.95 8.41 -11.10
C ASP A 198 28.45 7.03 -11.54
N GLU A 199 27.99 6.20 -10.59
CA GLU A 199 27.42 4.90 -10.89
C GLU A 199 25.89 4.99 -10.79
N SER A 200 25.22 4.87 -11.94
CA SER A 200 23.77 4.66 -11.95
C SER A 200 23.51 3.16 -11.98
N ALA A 201 22.96 2.62 -10.89
CA ALA A 201 22.48 1.24 -10.84
C ALA A 201 20.96 1.24 -11.00
N ASP A 202 20.49 0.49 -11.99
CA ASP A 202 19.08 0.15 -12.11
C ASP A 202 18.78 -0.98 -11.13
N SER A 203 17.85 -0.74 -10.20
CA SER A 203 17.43 -1.74 -9.23
C SER A 203 15.94 -2.03 -9.35
N TRP A 204 15.55 -3.24 -9.00
CA TRP A 204 14.16 -3.63 -8.92
C TRP A 204 13.84 -4.01 -7.48
N SER A 205 12.66 -3.64 -7.01
CA SER A 205 12.13 -4.15 -5.76
C SER A 205 10.87 -4.94 -6.04
N THR A 206 10.83 -6.15 -5.53
CA THR A 206 9.61 -6.94 -5.45
C THR A 206 8.94 -6.66 -4.11
N LEU A 207 7.66 -6.31 -4.14
CA LEU A 207 6.81 -6.19 -2.96
C LEU A 207 5.84 -7.37 -2.93
N LEU A 208 6.00 -8.24 -1.94
CA LEU A 208 5.09 -9.34 -1.65
C LEU A 208 4.08 -8.87 -0.61
N ASN A 209 2.78 -9.00 -0.92
CA ASN A 209 1.69 -8.45 -0.12
C ASN A 209 0.84 -9.57 0.49
N LYS A 210 0.49 -9.41 1.76
CA LYS A 210 -0.52 -10.17 2.51
C LYS A 210 -1.71 -9.28 2.78
N LYS A 211 -2.54 -9.12 1.74
CA LYS A 211 -3.72 -8.27 1.76
C LYS A 211 -4.84 -8.87 2.59
N VAL A 212 -5.59 -7.99 3.24
CA VAL A 212 -6.92 -8.31 3.77
C VAL A 212 -7.97 -7.59 2.95
N THR A 213 -9.13 -8.22 2.75
CA THR A 213 -10.24 -7.61 2.02
C THR A 213 -11.44 -7.48 2.94
N LEU A 214 -12.08 -6.31 2.94
CA LEU A 214 -13.32 -6.10 3.68
C LEU A 214 -14.36 -7.10 3.15
N GLN A 215 -14.91 -7.90 4.05
CA GLN A 215 -15.91 -8.92 3.75
C GLN A 215 -17.30 -8.49 4.18
N LYS A 216 -17.41 -7.83 5.34
CA LYS A 216 -18.71 -7.47 5.92
C LYS A 216 -18.64 -6.19 6.75
N ILE A 217 -19.69 -5.39 6.68
CA ILE A 217 -19.98 -4.31 7.64
C ILE A 217 -21.30 -4.65 8.33
N GLN A 218 -21.36 -4.60 9.66
CA GLN A 218 -22.61 -4.73 10.41
C GLN A 218 -22.89 -3.45 11.18
N PHE A 219 -24.16 -3.05 11.21
CA PHE A 219 -24.61 -1.84 11.87
C PHE A 219 -26.06 -2.01 12.31
N ALA A 220 -26.60 -1.03 13.05
CA ALA A 220 -27.95 -1.14 13.63
C ALA A 220 -29.09 -1.36 12.61
N GLY A 221 -28.87 -1.04 11.32
CA GLY A 221 -29.87 -1.20 10.26
C GLY A 221 -29.76 -2.52 9.46
N GLY A 222 -28.74 -3.33 9.70
CA GLY A 222 -28.49 -4.57 8.95
C GLY A 222 -27.01 -4.82 8.66
N GLU A 223 -26.73 -5.39 7.50
CA GLU A 223 -25.36 -5.73 7.09
C GLU A 223 -25.08 -5.42 5.61
N ILE A 224 -23.80 -5.24 5.29
CA ILE A 224 -23.30 -5.07 3.93
C ILE A 224 -22.26 -6.16 3.69
N ASP A 225 -22.50 -7.03 2.72
CA ASP A 225 -21.56 -8.06 2.27
C ASP A 225 -20.78 -7.58 1.04
N PHE A 226 -19.47 -7.81 1.06
CA PHE A 226 -18.55 -7.55 -0.05
C PHE A 226 -18.08 -8.90 -0.59
N ILE A 227 -18.53 -9.23 -1.80
CA ILE A 227 -18.28 -10.52 -2.43
C ILE A 227 -17.23 -10.33 -3.51
N VAL A 228 -16.12 -11.04 -3.41
CA VAL A 228 -15.02 -11.01 -4.37
C VAL A 228 -15.20 -12.05 -5.47
N SER A 229 -14.37 -11.98 -6.51
CA SER A 229 -14.34 -12.93 -7.61
C SER A 229 -13.87 -14.32 -7.19
N ASP A 230 -14.40 -15.34 -7.86
CA ASP A 230 -13.95 -16.72 -7.68
C ASP A 230 -12.57 -16.92 -8.36
N SER A 231 -12.35 -16.28 -9.51
CA SER A 231 -11.07 -16.31 -10.24
C SER A 231 -10.11 -15.21 -9.78
N ASN A 232 -8.81 -15.47 -9.94
CA ASN A 232 -7.77 -14.46 -9.75
C ASN A 232 -7.86 -13.38 -10.84
N ARG A 233 -7.34 -12.22 -10.49
CA ARG A 233 -7.09 -11.14 -11.44
C ARG A 233 -6.00 -11.54 -12.45
N TYR A 234 -6.17 -11.14 -13.71
CA TYR A 234 -5.15 -11.39 -14.75
C TYR A 234 -3.95 -10.46 -14.62
N ASP A 235 -4.16 -9.28 -14.04
CA ASP A 235 -3.12 -8.29 -13.80
C ASP A 235 -2.40 -8.48 -12.46
N LEU A 236 -2.95 -9.28 -11.54
CA LEU A 236 -2.36 -9.60 -10.24
C LEU A 236 -2.73 -11.04 -9.83
N SER A 237 -1.81 -11.98 -10.07
CA SER A 237 -2.00 -13.36 -9.62
C SER A 237 -2.02 -13.42 -8.09
N GLY A 238 -3.05 -14.06 -7.51
CA GLY A 238 -3.28 -14.14 -6.07
C GLY A 238 -4.28 -13.10 -5.55
N ASP A 239 -4.54 -12.01 -6.27
CA ASP A 239 -5.55 -11.02 -5.87
C ASP A 239 -6.91 -11.27 -6.55
N LYS A 240 -7.97 -10.79 -5.91
CA LYS A 240 -9.35 -10.89 -6.38
C LYS A 240 -9.93 -9.49 -6.62
N TYR A 241 -10.89 -9.40 -7.54
CA TYR A 241 -11.65 -8.18 -7.78
C TYR A 241 -13.00 -8.23 -7.05
N LEU A 242 -13.58 -7.08 -6.74
CA LEU A 242 -14.89 -6.97 -6.10
C LEU A 242 -15.97 -7.32 -7.12
N LYS A 243 -16.70 -8.41 -6.90
CA LYS A 243 -17.74 -8.89 -7.81
C LYS A 243 -19.09 -8.26 -7.49
N GLN A 244 -19.41 -8.11 -6.21
CA GLN A 244 -20.74 -7.73 -5.78
C GLN A 244 -20.74 -7.11 -4.38
N VAL A 245 -21.65 -6.16 -4.15
CA VAL A 245 -21.95 -5.59 -2.83
C VAL A 245 -23.44 -5.79 -2.53
N VAL A 246 -23.75 -6.46 -1.43
CA VAL A 246 -25.13 -6.78 -1.03
C VAL A 246 -25.45 -6.09 0.29
N VAL A 247 -26.52 -5.31 0.33
CA VAL A 247 -27.03 -4.71 1.56
C VAL A 247 -28.27 -5.47 1.99
N LYS A 248 -28.27 -5.97 3.22
CA LYS A 248 -29.38 -6.68 3.83
C LYS A 248 -29.93 -5.91 5.01
N ASN A 249 -31.24 -5.99 5.23
CA ASN A 249 -31.87 -5.46 6.44
C ASN A 249 -31.72 -6.45 7.62
N LEU A 250 -32.26 -6.09 8.78
CA LEU A 250 -32.20 -6.90 10.00
C LEU A 250 -32.89 -8.27 9.92
N ILE A 251 -33.84 -8.45 9.00
CA ILE A 251 -34.53 -9.74 8.80
C ILE A 251 -33.86 -10.61 7.72
N GLY A 252 -32.77 -10.12 7.11
CA GLY A 252 -31.98 -10.85 6.12
C GLY A 252 -32.38 -10.60 4.66
N ASP A 253 -33.40 -9.79 4.40
CA ASP A 253 -33.82 -9.48 3.04
C ASP A 253 -32.81 -8.57 2.36
N THR A 254 -32.52 -8.87 1.09
CA THR A 254 -31.66 -8.02 0.26
C THR A 254 -32.40 -6.72 -0.09
N VAL A 255 -31.89 -5.60 0.42
CA VAL A 255 -32.38 -4.24 0.14
C VAL A 255 -31.65 -3.65 -1.06
N LYS A 256 -30.33 -3.87 -1.12
CA LYS A 256 -29.51 -3.48 -2.28
C LYS A 256 -28.62 -4.61 -2.77
N ASN A 257 -28.44 -4.69 -4.08
CA ASN A 257 -27.54 -5.64 -4.72
C ASN A 257 -26.83 -4.97 -5.91
N PHE A 258 -25.58 -4.60 -5.72
CA PHE A 258 -24.75 -4.00 -6.75
C PHE A 258 -23.80 -5.04 -7.34
N VAL A 259 -23.88 -5.26 -8.65
CA VAL A 259 -23.02 -6.21 -9.37
C VAL A 259 -22.07 -5.44 -10.28
N PHE A 260 -20.77 -5.74 -10.16
CA PHE A 260 -19.71 -5.11 -10.90
C PHE A 260 -19.26 -6.03 -12.04
N TYR A 261 -19.24 -5.50 -13.25
CA TYR A 261 -18.80 -6.24 -14.44
C TYR A 261 -17.46 -5.71 -14.90
N HIS A 262 -16.55 -6.64 -15.18
CA HIS A 262 -15.17 -6.31 -15.49
C HIS A 262 -14.69 -6.99 -16.77
N SER A 263 -13.71 -6.36 -17.37
CA SER A 263 -12.81 -6.90 -18.38
C SER A 263 -11.41 -6.37 -18.09
N TYR A 264 -10.49 -6.53 -19.03
CA TYR A 264 -9.14 -5.98 -18.90
C TYR A 264 -8.79 -5.15 -20.12
N PHE A 265 -8.04 -4.07 -19.89
CA PHE A 265 -7.17 -3.54 -20.93
C PHE A 265 -6.04 -4.53 -21.13
N GLY A 266 -5.85 -5.02 -22.35
CA GLY A 266 -4.75 -5.88 -22.74
C GLY A 266 -3.96 -5.30 -23.92
N PRO A 267 -2.88 -5.98 -24.32
CA PRO A 267 -1.92 -5.47 -25.31
C PRO A 267 -2.53 -5.31 -26.71
N THR A 268 -3.61 -6.03 -27.01
CA THR A 268 -4.27 -6.04 -28.33
C THR A 268 -5.74 -5.65 -28.27
N GLY A 269 -6.23 -5.17 -27.12
CA GLY A 269 -7.62 -4.77 -26.94
C GLY A 269 -8.24 -5.16 -25.60
N THR A 270 -9.57 -5.18 -25.56
CA THR A 270 -10.31 -5.60 -24.37
C THR A 270 -10.28 -7.13 -24.25
N ILE A 271 -9.90 -7.62 -23.08
CA ILE A 271 -9.87 -9.05 -22.77
C ILE A 271 -10.96 -9.38 -21.76
N HIS A 272 -11.83 -10.32 -22.10
CA HIS A 272 -12.88 -10.78 -21.20
C HIS A 272 -12.41 -11.99 -20.38
N GLN A 273 -12.91 -12.09 -19.15
CA GLN A 273 -12.70 -13.26 -18.29
C GLN A 273 -13.13 -14.54 -19.03
N GLY A 274 -12.25 -15.55 -19.04
CA GLY A 274 -12.50 -16.85 -19.68
C GLY A 274 -11.97 -17.00 -21.11
N GLN A 275 -11.41 -15.95 -21.72
CA GLN A 275 -10.81 -16.03 -23.07
C GLN A 275 -9.34 -16.54 -23.08
N GLY A 276 -8.91 -17.17 -21.99
CA GLY A 276 -7.54 -17.63 -21.75
C GLY A 276 -6.76 -16.61 -20.93
N ALA A 277 -6.28 -17.03 -19.76
CA ALA A 277 -5.31 -16.24 -18.99
C ALA A 277 -3.98 -16.19 -19.76
N PRO A 278 -3.15 -15.14 -19.60
CA PRO A 278 -1.82 -15.10 -20.19
C PRO A 278 -1.05 -16.39 -19.88
N THR A 279 -0.50 -17.01 -20.91
CA THR A 279 0.20 -18.31 -20.81
C THR A 279 1.55 -18.15 -20.13
N TYR A 280 2.15 -16.95 -20.19
CA TYR A 280 3.37 -16.54 -19.50
C TYR A 280 3.33 -15.01 -19.35
N GLY A 281 3.44 -14.46 -18.14
CA GLY A 281 3.55 -13.01 -17.95
C GLY A 281 3.21 -12.53 -16.55
N TYR A 282 3.99 -11.59 -16.01
CA TYR A 282 3.88 -11.02 -14.67
C TYR A 282 2.66 -10.08 -14.47
N GLY A 283 1.57 -10.28 -15.24
CA GLY A 283 0.36 -9.47 -15.21
C GLY A 283 0.52 -8.02 -15.70
N GLY A 284 1.73 -7.58 -16.04
CA GLY A 284 2.05 -6.18 -16.37
C GLY A 284 1.39 -5.64 -17.64
N GLU A 285 1.03 -6.53 -18.56
CA GLU A 285 0.34 -6.23 -19.82
C GLU A 285 -1.17 -6.00 -19.64
N TYR A 286 -1.72 -6.37 -18.48
CA TYR A 286 -3.15 -6.32 -18.20
C TYR A 286 -3.46 -5.28 -17.13
N ARG A 287 -4.64 -4.67 -17.23
CA ARG A 287 -5.17 -3.77 -16.20
C ARG A 287 -6.66 -4.01 -16.04
N LEU A 288 -7.10 -4.31 -14.82
CA LEU A 288 -8.52 -4.53 -14.53
C LEU A 288 -9.35 -3.31 -14.93
N LYS A 289 -10.43 -3.53 -15.68
CA LYS A 289 -11.31 -2.49 -16.22
C LYS A 289 -12.72 -2.70 -15.70
N LEU A 290 -13.32 -1.67 -15.09
CA LEU A 290 -14.72 -1.69 -14.70
C LEU A 290 -15.60 -1.31 -15.91
N ASP A 291 -16.35 -2.26 -16.44
CA ASP A 291 -17.24 -2.03 -17.59
C ASP A 291 -18.57 -1.42 -17.17
N SER A 292 -19.17 -1.95 -16.10
CA SER A 292 -20.47 -1.49 -15.65
C SER A 292 -20.77 -1.85 -14.20
N LEU A 293 -21.67 -1.07 -13.60
CA LEU A 293 -22.27 -1.31 -12.30
C LEU A 293 -23.79 -1.47 -12.48
N LYS A 294 -24.36 -2.57 -12.01
CA LYS A 294 -25.81 -2.82 -12.11
C LYS A 294 -26.43 -3.01 -10.73
N ASP A 295 -27.47 -2.24 -10.45
CA ASP A 295 -28.35 -2.43 -9.31
C ASP A 295 -29.38 -3.52 -9.64
N ARG A 296 -29.19 -4.70 -9.06
CA ARG A 296 -30.04 -5.91 -9.19
C ARG A 296 -31.01 -6.09 -8.03
N SER A 297 -31.28 -5.04 -7.26
CA SER A 297 -32.14 -5.13 -6.07
C SER A 297 -33.61 -5.35 -6.41
N ARG A 298 -34.04 -4.97 -7.63
CA ARG A 298 -35.43 -5.09 -8.10
C ARG A 298 -35.43 -5.59 -9.54
N THR A 299 -36.39 -6.46 -9.88
CA THR A 299 -36.57 -7.04 -11.22
C THR A 299 -37.08 -6.01 -12.24
N GLN A 300 -37.76 -4.95 -11.79
CA GLN A 300 -38.16 -3.80 -12.60
C GLN A 300 -37.37 -2.55 -12.15
N ASN A 301 -36.92 -1.74 -13.11
CA ASN A 301 -36.13 -0.51 -12.90
C ASN A 301 -34.74 -0.73 -12.29
N SER A 302 -33.97 -1.70 -12.80
CA SER A 302 -32.54 -1.84 -12.49
C SER A 302 -31.78 -0.61 -13.00
N LEU A 303 -31.11 0.12 -12.11
CA LEU A 303 -30.17 1.17 -12.50
C LEU A 303 -28.91 0.51 -13.06
N ASN A 304 -28.57 0.85 -14.30
CA ASN A 304 -27.41 0.31 -15.00
C ASN A 304 -26.49 1.47 -15.37
N TYR A 305 -25.28 1.46 -14.84
CA TYR A 305 -24.25 2.43 -15.17
C TYR A 305 -23.20 1.74 -16.03
N GLY A 306 -22.94 2.28 -17.22
CA GLY A 306 -21.88 1.81 -18.11
C GLY A 306 -20.76 2.83 -18.18
N PHE A 307 -19.52 2.34 -18.23
CA PHE A 307 -18.34 3.18 -18.33
C PHE A 307 -17.66 2.93 -19.68
N VAL A 308 -17.20 4.02 -20.31
CA VAL A 308 -16.48 3.98 -21.57
C VAL A 308 -15.11 4.61 -21.34
N TYR A 309 -14.11 4.05 -21.99
CA TYR A 309 -12.73 4.45 -21.86
C TYR A 309 -12.17 4.74 -23.26
N ASP A 310 -11.16 5.60 -23.32
CA ASP A 310 -10.38 5.74 -24.56
C ASP A 310 -9.55 4.47 -24.78
N THR A 311 -9.84 3.79 -25.89
CA THR A 311 -9.12 2.59 -26.34
C THR A 311 -8.48 2.80 -27.71
N SER A 312 -8.29 4.06 -28.13
CA SER A 312 -7.59 4.41 -29.38
C SER A 312 -6.11 4.03 -29.33
N HIS A 313 -5.55 3.93 -28.13
CA HIS A 313 -4.19 3.48 -27.87
C HIS A 313 -4.17 2.34 -26.86
N PHE A 314 -3.38 1.31 -27.14
CA PHE A 314 -3.14 0.24 -26.18
C PHE A 314 -2.06 0.67 -25.18
N LEU A 315 -2.28 0.34 -23.91
CA LEU A 315 -1.33 0.64 -22.86
C LEU A 315 -0.19 -0.37 -22.92
N PRO A 316 1.08 0.07 -22.96
CA PRO A 316 2.22 -0.84 -22.92
C PRO A 316 2.31 -1.55 -21.56
N ASP A 317 3.17 -2.57 -21.48
CA ASP A 317 3.46 -3.30 -20.24
C ASP A 317 3.94 -2.33 -19.15
N ARG A 318 3.33 -2.37 -17.95
CA ARG A 318 3.66 -1.45 -16.84
C ARG A 318 5.01 -1.72 -16.17
N LEU A 319 5.56 -2.92 -16.33
CA LEU A 319 6.80 -3.38 -15.74
C LEU A 319 7.98 -3.22 -16.70
N TRP A 320 7.74 -3.30 -18.01
CA TRP A 320 8.80 -3.35 -19.02
C TRP A 320 8.68 -2.23 -20.06
N THR A 321 8.53 -0.98 -19.60
CA THR A 321 8.48 0.16 -20.52
C THR A 321 9.00 1.47 -19.92
N PHE A 322 9.49 2.32 -20.81
CA PHE A 322 9.87 3.71 -20.55
C PHE A 322 8.83 4.70 -21.09
N ALA A 323 7.68 4.20 -21.55
CA ALA A 323 6.58 4.92 -22.21
C ALA A 323 5.78 5.85 -21.27
N THR A 324 6.46 6.55 -20.39
CA THR A 324 5.88 7.23 -19.23
C THR A 324 6.28 8.70 -19.21
N ASP A 325 5.34 9.56 -18.82
CA ASP A 325 5.59 10.98 -18.57
C ASP A 325 6.08 11.23 -17.14
N HIS A 326 6.31 12.50 -16.81
CA HIS A 326 6.77 12.94 -15.49
C HIS A 326 5.85 12.55 -14.32
N TRP A 327 4.54 12.39 -14.57
CA TRP A 327 3.56 11.97 -13.57
C TRP A 327 3.33 10.45 -13.59
N GLY A 328 4.11 9.74 -14.40
CA GLY A 328 4.05 8.31 -14.58
C GLY A 328 2.93 7.84 -15.50
N PHE A 329 2.16 8.71 -16.17
CA PHE A 329 1.13 8.32 -17.15
C PHE A 329 1.71 7.99 -18.51
N TYR A 330 0.90 7.36 -19.38
CA TYR A 330 1.34 7.00 -20.73
C TYR A 330 1.60 8.24 -21.58
N ASN A 331 2.81 8.38 -22.12
CA ASN A 331 3.20 9.56 -22.90
C ASN A 331 2.92 9.44 -24.41
N GLY A 332 2.14 8.45 -24.84
CA GLY A 332 1.77 8.26 -26.25
C GLY A 332 2.86 7.62 -27.12
N LYS A 333 3.97 7.17 -26.54
CA LYS A 333 5.06 6.48 -27.25
C LYS A 333 5.15 5.03 -26.81
N THR A 334 5.28 4.09 -27.74
CA THR A 334 5.43 2.66 -27.41
C THR A 334 6.88 2.25 -27.13
N THR A 335 7.86 3.07 -27.53
CA THR A 335 9.28 2.87 -27.27
C THR A 335 9.93 4.20 -26.86
N ASN A 336 10.52 4.22 -25.68
CA ASN A 336 11.44 5.27 -25.24
C ASN A 336 12.77 4.60 -24.86
N THR A 337 13.89 5.33 -24.96
CA THR A 337 15.21 4.83 -24.54
C THR A 337 15.53 5.16 -23.07
N GLY A 338 14.60 5.84 -22.39
CA GLY A 338 14.67 6.19 -20.98
C GLY A 338 13.45 7.01 -20.55
N TRP A 339 13.26 7.17 -19.25
CA TRP A 339 12.23 8.05 -18.67
C TRP A 339 12.55 9.52 -18.96
N GLU A 340 11.54 10.37 -19.12
CA GLU A 340 11.77 11.83 -19.08
C GLU A 340 12.49 12.19 -17.76
N GLY A 341 13.56 12.96 -17.87
CA GLY A 341 14.61 13.06 -16.86
C GLY A 341 14.09 13.27 -15.44
N LYS A 342 14.15 12.22 -14.62
CA LYS A 342 14.30 12.33 -13.15
C LYS A 342 15.71 12.84 -12.84
N GLN A 343 16.11 13.99 -13.39
CA GLN A 343 17.30 14.70 -12.95
C GLN A 343 16.97 15.48 -11.67
N GLY A 344 16.80 14.74 -10.59
CA GLY A 344 16.89 15.26 -9.25
C GLY A 344 17.91 14.42 -8.51
N LYS A 345 19.06 15.01 -8.16
CA LYS A 345 19.92 14.47 -7.10
C LYS A 345 19.11 14.51 -5.80
N ILE A 346 18.31 13.49 -5.57
CA ILE A 346 17.69 13.22 -4.29
C ILE A 346 18.24 11.87 -3.87
N LEU A 347 18.99 11.87 -2.77
CA LEU A 347 19.34 10.67 -2.03
C LEU A 347 18.03 10.08 -1.49
N TYR A 348 17.32 9.32 -2.31
CA TYR A 348 16.27 8.46 -1.80
C TYR A 348 16.97 7.32 -1.04
N ARG A 349 16.82 7.32 0.29
CA ARG A 349 16.85 6.05 1.02
C ARG A 349 15.66 5.23 0.55
N GLN A 350 15.87 3.94 0.33
CA GLN A 350 14.82 2.98 0.00
C GLN A 350 13.67 3.13 1.01
N SER A 351 12.55 3.70 0.56
CA SER A 351 11.30 3.73 1.31
C SER A 351 10.30 2.91 0.52
N CYS A 352 10.06 1.68 0.94
CA CYS A 352 8.96 0.88 0.39
C CYS A 352 7.68 1.36 1.08
N THR A 353 6.89 2.15 0.37
CA THR A 353 5.52 2.51 0.79
C THR A 353 4.55 1.53 0.16
N ALA A 354 3.86 0.73 0.98
CA ALA A 354 2.68 0.02 0.52
C ALA A 354 1.57 1.05 0.23
N THR A 355 0.96 0.97 -0.95
CA THR A 355 -0.17 1.80 -1.38
C THR A 355 -1.49 1.25 -0.88
#